data_AF-A0A952TL10-F1
#
_entry.id   AF-A0A952TL10-F1
#
_cell.length_a   1.000
_cell.length_b   1.000
_cell.length_c   1.000
_cell.angle_alpha   90.00
_cell.angle_beta   90.00
_cell.angle_gamma   90.00
#
_symmetry.space_group_name_H-M   'P 1'
#
loop_
_entity.id
_entity.type
_entity.pdbx_description
1 polymer ?
#
loop_
_entity_poly.entity_id
_entity_poly.type
_entity_poly.pdbx_seq_one_letter_code
_entity_poly.pdbx_strand_id
1 'polypeptide(L)'
;MKKTLLVLTLTLAASASFGETLRNVKLPKACAAQLETLAINAEAKRMKADGEVLAGPLEASAGISYWPAKEGVSLSVRVEEGIEGRTVSYSAKVSKDDIEACRIPTLKRNDAGACRYSRHEGPESMTEIAGITWKNGKDIKAGDRISALEKEQILSYFAEGDMSADLNDVINATDDKEINTGTLTLPDGRQLTYMGAYGGDNPHGVFYQEGTAQAQGSNGDGSICIGY
;
A
#
# COMPACT_ATOMS: atom_id res chain seq x y z
N MET A 1 -12.83 -39.32 59.40
CA MET A 1 -13.18 -39.04 57.99
C MET A 1 -13.67 -37.60 57.90
N LYS A 2 -12.81 -36.65 57.50
CA LYS A 2 -13.15 -35.24 57.30
C LYS A 2 -13.16 -34.96 55.80
N LYS A 3 -14.33 -34.64 55.25
CA LYS A 3 -14.51 -34.20 53.86
C LYS A 3 -14.13 -32.72 53.80
N THR A 4 -12.98 -32.40 53.19
CA THR A 4 -12.61 -31.02 52.90
C THR A 4 -13.25 -30.64 51.56
N LEU A 5 -14.24 -29.75 51.63
CA LEU A 5 -14.88 -29.12 50.49
C LEU A 5 -13.89 -28.11 49.91
N LEU A 6 -13.31 -28.42 48.74
CA LEU A 6 -12.48 -27.49 48.00
C LEU A 6 -13.41 -26.48 47.32
N VAL A 7 -13.54 -25.29 47.89
CA VAL A 7 -14.22 -24.17 47.24
C VAL A 7 -13.33 -23.72 46.08
N LEU A 8 -13.75 -24.07 44.86
CA LEU A 8 -13.13 -23.62 43.63
C LEU A 8 -13.48 -22.14 43.45
N THR A 9 -12.61 -21.24 43.91
CA THR A 9 -12.70 -19.81 43.59
C THR A 9 -12.33 -19.65 42.12
N LEU A 10 -13.35 -19.67 41.27
CA LEU A 10 -13.27 -19.28 39.87
C LEU A 10 -12.90 -17.78 39.84
N THR A 11 -11.62 -17.48 39.76
CA THR A 11 -11.17 -16.14 39.43
C THR A 11 -11.50 -15.93 37.96
N LEU A 12 -12.63 -15.27 37.69
CA LEU A 12 -12.82 -14.57 36.43
C LEU A 12 -11.66 -13.56 36.33
N ALA A 13 -10.60 -13.96 35.64
CA ALA A 13 -9.71 -12.99 35.01
C ALA A 13 -10.57 -12.28 33.98
N ALA A 14 -11.23 -11.21 34.41
CA ALA A 14 -11.72 -10.20 33.51
C ALA A 14 -10.51 -9.77 32.68
N SER A 15 -10.48 -10.21 31.43
CA SER A 15 -9.59 -9.67 30.41
C SER A 15 -9.91 -8.18 30.31
N ALA A 16 -9.26 -7.39 31.15
CA ALA A 16 -9.16 -5.96 30.96
C ALA A 16 -8.29 -5.78 29.72
N SER A 17 -8.90 -5.94 28.53
CA SER A 17 -8.39 -5.41 27.29
C SER A 17 -8.43 -3.89 27.43
N PHE A 18 -7.42 -3.35 28.13
CA PHE A 18 -7.14 -1.92 28.09
C PHE A 18 -6.96 -1.57 26.62
N GLY A 19 -7.85 -0.72 26.11
CA GLY A 19 -7.73 -0.13 24.79
C GLY A 19 -6.33 0.43 24.65
N GLU A 20 -5.56 -0.16 23.74
CA GLU A 20 -4.20 0.26 23.45
C GLU A 20 -4.27 1.70 22.91
N THR A 21 -4.01 2.68 23.77
CA THR A 21 -4.17 4.08 23.38
C THR A 21 -2.88 4.55 22.75
N LEU A 22 -2.89 4.73 21.42
CA LEU A 22 -1.84 5.43 20.70
C LEU A 22 -1.68 6.83 21.30
N ARG A 23 -0.50 7.15 21.85
CA ARG A 23 -0.19 8.53 22.28
C ARG A 23 0.63 9.20 21.19
N ASN A 24 0.06 10.24 20.59
CA ASN A 24 0.79 11.13 19.69
C ASN A 24 1.75 11.99 20.51
N VAL A 25 3.03 11.61 20.52
CA VAL A 25 4.11 12.42 21.09
C VAL A 25 4.62 13.36 19.99
N LYS A 26 4.58 14.67 20.22
CA LYS A 26 5.13 15.65 19.26
C LYS A 26 6.65 15.64 19.35
N LEU A 27 7.33 15.43 18.24
CA LEU A 27 8.78 15.63 18.14
C LEU A 27 9.13 17.11 18.37
N PRO A 28 10.28 17.41 18.99
CA PRO A 28 10.87 18.73 18.89
C PRO A 28 11.02 19.12 17.41
N LYS A 29 10.65 20.37 17.05
CA LYS A 29 10.63 20.81 15.64
C LYS A 29 11.95 20.58 14.90
N ALA A 30 13.07 20.87 15.55
CA ALA A 30 14.40 20.63 14.98
C ALA A 30 14.67 19.14 14.70
N CYS A 31 14.14 18.27 15.56
CA CYS A 31 14.29 16.83 15.41
C CYS A 31 13.45 16.27 14.27
N ALA A 32 12.20 16.72 14.16
CA ALA A 32 11.33 16.38 13.03
C ALA A 32 11.97 16.79 11.70
N ALA A 33 12.43 18.03 11.58
CA ALA A 33 13.06 18.54 10.36
C ALA A 33 14.33 17.75 9.97
N GLN A 34 15.13 17.34 10.96
CA GLN A 34 16.33 16.54 10.70
C GLN A 34 15.99 15.10 10.25
N LEU A 35 14.96 14.47 10.84
CA LEU A 35 14.44 13.17 10.41
C LEU A 35 13.88 13.22 8.99
N GLU A 36 13.09 14.25 8.68
CA GLU A 36 12.55 14.52 7.34
C GLU A 36 13.66 14.68 6.30
N THR A 37 14.67 15.49 6.60
CA THR A 37 15.83 15.70 5.72
C THR A 37 16.59 14.39 5.46
N LEU A 38 16.78 13.55 6.48
CA LEU A 38 17.46 12.27 6.34
C LEU A 38 16.68 11.29 5.46
N ALA A 39 15.35 11.21 5.63
CA ALA A 39 14.51 10.36 4.81
C ALA A 39 14.46 10.83 3.35
N ILE A 40 14.33 12.13 3.11
CA ILE A 40 14.38 12.73 1.75
C ILE A 40 15.71 12.39 1.05
N ASN A 41 16.84 12.60 1.74
CA ASN A 41 18.16 12.32 1.17
C ASN A 41 18.37 10.83 0.88
N ALA A 42 17.87 9.95 1.76
CA ALA A 42 17.92 8.50 1.55
C ALA A 42 17.10 8.10 0.33
N GLU A 43 15.88 8.62 0.19
CA GLU A 43 15.00 8.30 -0.94
C GLU A 43 15.55 8.86 -2.24
N ALA A 44 15.97 10.13 -2.28
CA ALA A 44 16.56 10.74 -3.48
C ALA A 44 17.81 9.99 -3.97
N LYS A 45 18.66 9.51 -3.04
CA LYS A 45 19.82 8.68 -3.38
C LYS A 45 19.40 7.35 -4.02
N ARG A 46 18.34 6.73 -3.51
CA ARG A 46 17.82 5.47 -4.04
C ARG A 46 17.22 5.66 -5.42
N MET A 47 16.35 6.67 -5.59
CA MET A 47 15.77 7.06 -6.89
C MET A 47 16.85 7.23 -7.96
N LYS A 48 17.93 7.96 -7.63
CA LYS A 48 19.07 8.13 -8.53
C LYS A 48 19.76 6.82 -8.91
N ALA A 49 19.89 5.88 -7.97
CA ALA A 49 20.49 4.58 -8.22
C ALA A 49 19.60 3.70 -9.12
N ASP A 50 18.29 3.85 -9.00
CA ASP A 50 17.28 3.14 -9.79
C ASP A 50 16.98 3.83 -11.14
N GLY A 51 17.66 4.93 -11.46
CA GLY A 51 17.49 5.68 -12.71
C GLY A 51 16.22 6.51 -12.79
N GLU A 52 15.56 6.74 -11.67
CA GLU A 52 14.29 7.45 -11.59
C GLU A 52 14.50 8.98 -11.61
N VAL A 53 13.63 9.69 -12.32
CA VAL A 53 13.59 11.15 -12.38
C VAL A 53 12.41 11.64 -11.57
N LEU A 54 12.66 12.64 -10.70
CA LEU A 54 11.62 13.32 -9.96
C LEU A 54 10.77 14.18 -10.90
N ALA A 55 9.45 14.02 -10.83
CA ALA A 55 8.46 14.92 -11.41
C ALA A 55 8.26 16.17 -10.54
N GLY A 56 8.57 16.11 -9.23
CA GLY A 56 8.44 17.23 -8.29
C GLY A 56 9.37 17.14 -7.07
N PRO A 57 9.30 18.10 -6.14
CA PRO A 57 10.05 18.02 -4.89
C PRO A 57 9.55 16.87 -4.01
N LEU A 58 10.48 16.24 -3.29
CA LEU A 58 10.15 15.33 -2.20
C LEU A 58 9.81 16.13 -0.95
N GLU A 59 8.65 15.85 -0.39
CA GLU A 59 8.18 16.35 0.89
C GLU A 59 8.19 15.20 1.91
N ALA A 60 8.37 15.52 3.18
CA ALA A 60 8.37 14.51 4.23
C ALA A 60 7.60 14.99 5.46
N SER A 61 6.96 14.04 6.14
CA SER A 61 6.26 14.28 7.40
C SER A 61 6.68 13.24 8.43
N ALA A 62 7.30 13.71 9.52
CA ALA A 62 7.69 12.86 10.63
C ALA A 62 6.54 12.64 11.62
N GLY A 63 6.28 11.38 11.95
CA GLY A 63 5.34 10.92 12.96
C GLY A 63 6.01 10.09 14.06
N ILE A 64 5.39 10.08 15.23
CA ILE A 64 5.73 9.15 16.31
C ILE A 64 4.50 8.31 16.63
N SER A 65 4.69 7.00 16.72
CA SER A 65 3.71 6.08 17.31
C SER A 65 4.31 5.43 18.56
N TYR A 66 3.65 5.62 19.70
CA TYR A 66 4.02 4.98 20.96
C TYR A 66 2.97 3.95 21.38
N TRP A 67 3.42 2.72 21.61
CA TRP A 67 2.63 1.62 22.16
C TRP A 67 3.21 1.24 23.53
N PRO A 68 2.56 1.59 24.66
CA PRO A 68 3.10 1.39 26.00
C PRO A 68 3.51 -0.06 26.35
N ALA A 69 2.93 -1.06 25.67
CA ALA A 69 3.20 -2.47 25.88
C ALA A 69 4.34 -3.03 24.99
N LYS A 70 4.89 -2.22 24.07
CA LYS A 70 6.03 -2.60 23.21
C LYS A 70 7.26 -1.81 23.65
N GLU A 71 8.39 -2.49 23.83
CA GLU A 71 9.65 -1.79 24.08
C GLU A 71 10.02 -0.92 22.87
N GLY A 72 10.21 0.38 23.12
CA GLY A 72 10.61 1.36 22.13
C GLY A 72 9.46 2.15 21.52
N VAL A 73 9.83 3.28 20.94
CA VAL A 73 8.96 4.20 20.23
C VAL A 73 9.21 4.04 18.73
N SER A 74 8.15 3.95 17.93
CA SER A 74 8.26 3.90 16.48
C SER A 74 8.31 5.33 15.92
N LEU A 75 9.45 5.69 15.33
CA LEU A 75 9.56 6.85 14.45
C LEU A 75 9.13 6.42 13.06
N SER A 76 8.29 7.20 12.40
CA SER A 76 7.99 7.05 10.98
C SER A 76 8.19 8.36 10.26
N VAL A 77 8.74 8.32 9.05
CA VAL A 77 8.77 9.46 8.14
C VAL A 77 8.11 9.02 6.85
N ARG A 78 7.00 9.66 6.50
CA ARG A 78 6.36 9.47 5.20
C ARG A 78 7.00 10.46 4.23
N VAL A 79 7.57 9.98 3.15
CA VAL A 79 8.07 10.82 2.05
C VAL A 79 7.06 10.73 0.91
N GLU A 80 6.63 11.88 0.43
CA GLU A 80 5.71 12.02 -0.69
C GLU A 80 6.31 12.92 -1.76
N GLU A 81 5.96 12.65 -3.01
CA GLU A 81 6.25 13.57 -4.11
C GLU A 81 4.97 14.38 -4.39
N GLY A 82 5.05 15.71 -4.21
CA GLY A 82 3.88 16.58 -4.01
C GLY A 82 2.97 16.80 -5.24
N ILE A 83 3.40 16.36 -6.42
CA ILE A 83 2.62 16.46 -7.67
C ILE A 83 2.19 15.06 -8.12
N GLU A 84 3.11 14.12 -8.23
CA GLU A 84 2.86 12.74 -8.68
C GLU A 84 3.76 11.79 -7.90
N GLY A 85 3.48 10.50 -7.91
CA GLY A 85 4.58 9.58 -8.13
C GLY A 85 5.09 8.78 -6.95
N ARG A 86 4.97 9.15 -5.67
CA ARG A 86 5.47 8.25 -4.61
C ARG A 86 4.90 8.51 -3.21
N THR A 87 4.62 7.43 -2.48
CA THR A 87 4.62 7.43 -1.01
C THR A 87 5.57 6.34 -0.54
N VAL A 88 6.47 6.65 0.39
CA VAL A 88 7.26 5.62 1.09
C VAL A 88 7.36 5.97 2.56
N SER A 89 7.38 4.96 3.42
CA SER A 89 7.62 5.14 4.84
C SER A 89 9.02 4.66 5.23
N TYR A 90 9.67 5.44 6.09
CA TYR A 90 10.91 5.11 6.75
C TYR A 90 10.63 4.95 8.24
N SER A 91 11.17 3.93 8.90
CA SER A 91 10.90 3.72 10.32
C SER A 91 12.09 3.20 11.13
N ALA A 92 12.08 3.50 12.42
CA ALA A 92 13.02 2.95 13.39
C ALA A 92 12.34 2.77 14.75
N LYS A 93 12.86 1.83 15.54
CA LYS A 93 12.51 1.69 16.96
C LYS A 93 13.61 2.33 17.80
N VAL A 94 13.24 3.21 18.72
CA VAL A 94 14.19 3.96 19.56
C VAL A 94 13.73 4.05 21.01
N SER A 95 14.66 4.33 21.91
CA SER A 95 14.33 4.65 23.30
C SER A 95 13.66 6.03 23.40
N LYS A 96 12.94 6.26 24.51
CA LYS A 96 12.36 7.58 24.78
C LYS A 96 13.46 8.65 24.95
N ASP A 97 14.55 8.31 25.61
CA ASP A 97 15.68 9.21 25.88
C ASP A 97 16.35 9.65 24.57
N ASP A 98 16.47 8.77 23.58
CA ASP A 98 17.03 9.11 22.27
C ASP A 98 16.10 10.04 21.47
N ILE A 99 14.77 9.93 21.63
CA ILE A 99 13.81 10.88 21.04
C ILE A 99 13.95 12.25 21.68
N GLU A 100 14.00 12.32 23.01
CA GLU A 100 14.13 13.57 23.76
C GLU A 100 15.47 14.27 23.45
N ALA A 101 16.55 13.50 23.32
CA ALA A 101 17.88 14.00 22.95
C ALA A 101 18.08 14.20 21.44
N CYS A 102 17.07 13.91 20.62
CA CYS A 102 17.16 13.88 19.16
C CYS A 102 18.39 13.12 18.61
N ARG A 103 18.67 11.95 19.17
CA ARG A 103 19.69 11.05 18.65
C ARG A 103 19.08 10.23 17.54
N ILE A 104 19.28 10.69 16.31
CA ILE A 104 18.60 10.13 15.16
C ILE A 104 19.20 8.78 14.77
N PRO A 105 18.42 7.69 14.85
CA PRO A 105 18.87 6.38 14.38
C PRO A 105 18.94 6.36 12.86
N THR A 106 19.58 5.32 12.31
CA THR A 106 19.36 4.97 10.91
C THR A 106 17.92 4.53 10.73
N LEU A 107 17.18 5.19 9.84
CA LEU A 107 15.82 4.80 9.48
C LEU A 107 15.86 3.66 8.45
N LYS A 108 15.01 2.65 8.63
CA LYS A 108 14.83 1.57 7.66
C LYS A 108 13.66 1.91 6.73
N ARG A 109 13.89 1.85 5.42
CA ARG A 109 12.84 1.98 4.40
C ARG A 109 11.85 0.80 4.49
N ASN A 110 10.57 1.09 4.34
CA ASN A 110 9.51 0.08 4.25
C ASN A 110 9.16 -0.14 2.78
N ASP A 111 9.80 -1.12 2.17
CA ASP A 111 9.67 -1.41 0.73
C ASP A 111 8.26 -1.93 0.38
N ALA A 112 7.71 -2.81 1.22
CA ALA A 112 6.38 -3.42 1.01
C ALA A 112 5.22 -2.42 1.07
N GLY A 113 5.40 -1.28 1.73
CA GLY A 113 4.41 -0.20 1.84
C GLY A 113 4.72 1.02 0.97
N ALA A 114 5.69 0.91 0.06
CA ALA A 114 5.95 1.97 -0.91
C ALA A 114 4.88 1.93 -2.01
N CYS A 115 4.40 3.10 -2.44
CA CYS A 115 3.38 3.27 -3.45
C CYS A 115 3.83 4.24 -4.54
N ARG A 116 3.25 4.11 -5.73
CA ARG A 116 3.48 4.92 -6.93
C ARG A 116 2.11 5.34 -7.50
N TYR A 117 1.79 6.63 -7.51
CA TYR A 117 0.47 7.10 -7.97
C TYR A 117 0.58 8.08 -9.14
N SER A 118 -0.38 8.04 -10.06
CA SER A 118 -0.54 9.02 -11.14
C SER A 118 -1.88 9.73 -10.98
N ARG A 119 -1.90 11.06 -11.10
CA ARG A 119 -3.14 11.83 -10.97
C ARG A 119 -4.10 11.63 -12.15
N HIS A 120 -3.64 11.03 -13.24
CA HIS A 120 -4.49 10.75 -14.39
C HIS A 120 -5.10 9.34 -14.28
N GLU A 121 -6.31 9.21 -14.78
CA GLU A 121 -7.03 7.95 -14.83
C GLU A 121 -6.43 6.99 -15.85
N GLY A 122 -6.64 5.69 -15.64
CA GLY A 122 -6.25 4.64 -16.57
C GLY A 122 -4.89 4.01 -16.31
N PRO A 123 -4.62 2.85 -16.93
CA PRO A 123 -3.33 2.18 -16.79
C PRO A 123 -2.20 2.91 -17.53
N GLU A 124 -2.49 3.66 -18.60
CA GLU A 124 -1.51 4.42 -19.37
C GLU A 124 -0.91 5.57 -18.57
N SER A 125 -1.65 6.17 -17.65
CA SER A 125 -1.17 7.29 -16.82
C SER A 125 0.05 6.91 -15.98
N MET A 126 0.19 5.63 -15.65
CA MET A 126 1.35 5.13 -14.93
C MET A 126 2.65 5.23 -15.73
N THR A 127 2.57 5.37 -17.05
CA THR A 127 3.76 5.58 -17.90
C THR A 127 4.36 6.98 -17.77
N GLU A 128 3.66 7.91 -17.10
CA GLU A 128 4.20 9.21 -16.71
C GLU A 128 5.30 9.06 -15.66
N ILE A 129 5.27 7.98 -14.88
CA ILE A 129 6.31 7.63 -13.93
C ILE A 129 7.48 7.02 -14.69
N ALA A 130 8.63 7.70 -14.63
CA ALA A 130 9.85 7.29 -15.33
C ALA A 130 10.21 5.81 -15.06
N GLY A 131 10.48 5.07 -16.14
CA GLY A 131 10.86 3.66 -16.09
C GLY A 131 9.70 2.67 -16.05
N ILE A 132 8.45 3.14 -15.86
CA ILE A 132 7.27 2.31 -16.03
C ILE A 132 6.89 2.24 -17.51
N THR A 133 6.59 1.04 -18.01
CA THR A 133 6.06 0.86 -19.37
C THR A 133 4.76 0.10 -19.35
N TRP A 134 3.91 0.39 -20.32
CA TRP A 134 2.59 -0.22 -20.48
C TRP A 134 2.51 -0.95 -21.82
N LYS A 135 1.87 -2.11 -21.79
CA LYS A 135 1.54 -2.88 -22.99
C LYS A 135 0.08 -3.31 -22.92
N ASN A 136 -0.72 -2.84 -23.89
CA ASN A 136 -2.09 -3.30 -24.07
C ASN A 136 -2.16 -4.82 -24.22
N GLY A 137 -3.10 -5.42 -23.52
CA GLY A 137 -3.49 -6.82 -23.63
C GLY A 137 -4.69 -6.98 -24.55
N LYS A 138 -5.57 -7.91 -24.20
CA LYS A 138 -6.83 -8.19 -24.89
C LYS A 138 -8.00 -7.52 -24.16
N ASP A 139 -9.09 -7.34 -24.88
CA ASP A 139 -10.39 -7.06 -24.29
C ASP A 139 -11.13 -8.39 -24.07
N ILE A 140 -11.75 -8.54 -22.89
CA ILE A 140 -12.54 -9.71 -22.50
C ILE A 140 -14.01 -9.33 -22.52
N LYS A 141 -14.80 -10.02 -23.33
CA LYS A 141 -16.24 -9.79 -23.50
C LYS A 141 -17.05 -10.91 -22.85
N ALA A 142 -18.33 -10.64 -22.58
CA ALA A 142 -19.25 -11.67 -22.12
C ALA A 142 -19.30 -12.84 -23.13
N GLY A 143 -19.17 -14.07 -22.63
CA GLY A 143 -19.09 -15.29 -23.44
C GLY A 143 -17.69 -15.68 -23.91
N ASP A 144 -16.67 -14.85 -23.72
CA ASP A 144 -15.30 -15.22 -24.04
C ASP A 144 -14.79 -16.34 -23.14
N ARG A 145 -13.99 -17.23 -23.73
CA ARG A 145 -13.30 -18.27 -22.97
C ARG A 145 -12.13 -17.66 -22.23
N ILE A 146 -12.19 -17.69 -20.90
CA ILE A 146 -11.08 -17.23 -20.03
C ILE A 146 -10.56 -18.35 -19.13
N SER A 147 -9.38 -18.13 -18.57
CA SER A 147 -8.76 -19.02 -17.58
C SER A 147 -9.41 -18.87 -16.20
N ALA A 148 -9.17 -19.86 -15.32
CA ALA A 148 -9.62 -19.79 -13.93
C ALA A 148 -8.99 -18.61 -13.18
N LEU A 149 -7.72 -18.30 -13.47
CA LEU A 149 -7.01 -17.17 -12.85
C LEU A 149 -7.60 -15.82 -13.28
N GLU A 150 -7.86 -15.62 -14.59
CA GLU A 150 -8.49 -14.39 -15.08
C GLU A 150 -9.88 -14.21 -14.46
N LYS A 151 -10.65 -15.30 -14.31
CA LYS A 151 -11.95 -15.26 -13.63
C LYS A 151 -11.80 -14.81 -12.17
N GLU A 152 -10.85 -15.39 -11.45
CA GLU A 152 -10.57 -15.04 -10.05
C GLU A 152 -10.15 -13.57 -9.91
N GLN A 153 -9.26 -13.09 -10.78
CA GLN A 153 -8.84 -11.69 -10.83
C GLN A 153 -10.04 -10.77 -11.10
N ILE A 154 -10.83 -11.01 -12.15
CA ILE A 154 -11.99 -10.18 -12.49
C ILE A 154 -12.99 -10.14 -11.32
N LEU A 155 -13.35 -11.29 -10.74
CA LEU A 155 -14.28 -11.32 -9.61
C LEU A 155 -13.74 -10.65 -8.34
N SER A 156 -12.42 -10.71 -8.10
CA SER A 156 -11.78 -10.02 -6.97
C SER A 156 -11.80 -8.49 -7.12
N TYR A 157 -11.83 -7.98 -8.36
CA TYR A 157 -11.93 -6.55 -8.64
C TYR A 157 -13.31 -6.00 -8.23
N PHE A 158 -14.40 -6.70 -8.51
CA PHE A 158 -15.76 -6.29 -8.16
C PHE A 158 -16.14 -6.57 -6.70
N ALA A 159 -15.16 -6.69 -5.79
CA ALA A 159 -15.33 -7.19 -4.43
C ALA A 159 -16.02 -6.20 -3.46
N GLU A 160 -17.21 -5.73 -3.82
CA GLU A 160 -18.37 -5.76 -2.90
C GLU A 160 -18.95 -7.21 -2.76
N GLY A 161 -18.11 -8.23 -2.98
CA GLY A 161 -18.09 -9.41 -2.11
C GLY A 161 -18.83 -10.65 -2.57
N ASP A 162 -19.28 -10.77 -3.82
CA ASP A 162 -19.92 -12.01 -4.27
C ASP A 162 -19.12 -12.75 -5.35
N MET A 163 -18.21 -13.63 -4.92
CA MET A 163 -17.50 -14.56 -5.82
C MET A 163 -18.43 -15.60 -6.49
N SER A 164 -19.72 -15.61 -6.17
CA SER A 164 -20.73 -16.42 -6.86
C SER A 164 -21.39 -15.70 -8.04
N ALA A 165 -21.08 -14.40 -8.26
CA ALA A 165 -21.60 -13.64 -9.38
C ALA A 165 -21.25 -14.28 -10.74
N ASP A 166 -22.22 -14.26 -11.65
CA ASP A 166 -21.98 -14.71 -13.03
C ASP A 166 -21.05 -13.71 -13.71
N LEU A 167 -19.94 -14.23 -14.24
CA LEU A 167 -18.92 -13.42 -14.88
C LEU A 167 -19.46 -12.61 -16.07
N ASN A 168 -20.42 -13.16 -16.83
CA ASN A 168 -20.99 -12.45 -17.96
C ASN A 168 -21.83 -11.26 -17.50
N ASP A 169 -22.57 -11.42 -16.40
CA ASP A 169 -23.36 -10.34 -15.81
C ASP A 169 -22.43 -9.24 -15.29
N VAL A 170 -21.33 -9.64 -14.65
CA VAL A 170 -20.27 -8.72 -14.20
C VAL A 170 -19.68 -7.92 -15.36
N ILE A 171 -19.30 -8.58 -16.46
CA ILE A 171 -18.74 -7.90 -17.64
C ILE A 171 -19.81 -7.00 -18.29
N ASN A 172 -21.05 -7.48 -18.43
CA ASN A 172 -22.15 -6.69 -19.03
C ASN A 172 -22.59 -5.49 -18.19
N ALA A 173 -22.24 -5.45 -16.90
CA ALA A 173 -22.49 -4.31 -16.02
C ALA A 173 -21.47 -3.18 -16.19
N THR A 174 -20.34 -3.43 -16.88
CA THR A 174 -19.39 -2.38 -17.25
C THR A 174 -19.94 -1.49 -18.36
N ASP A 175 -19.50 -0.23 -18.41
CA ASP A 175 -20.01 0.76 -19.35
C ASP A 175 -19.81 0.32 -20.81
N ASP A 176 -18.63 -0.23 -21.12
CA ASP A 176 -18.26 -0.72 -22.47
C ASP A 176 -18.57 -2.21 -22.68
N LYS A 177 -19.11 -2.90 -21.67
CA LYS A 177 -19.39 -4.35 -21.67
C LYS A 177 -18.18 -5.23 -21.96
N GLU A 178 -17.01 -4.77 -21.53
CA GLU A 178 -15.74 -5.45 -21.68
C GLU A 178 -14.77 -5.12 -20.55
N ILE A 179 -13.82 -6.02 -20.31
CA ILE A 179 -12.69 -5.81 -19.40
C ILE A 179 -11.44 -5.68 -20.24
N ASN A 180 -10.77 -4.54 -20.14
CA ASN A 180 -9.46 -4.34 -20.72
C ASN A 180 -8.39 -4.99 -19.85
N THR A 181 -7.43 -5.62 -20.50
CA THR A 181 -6.26 -6.21 -19.85
C THR A 181 -4.99 -5.58 -20.37
N GLY A 182 -3.92 -5.70 -19.60
CA GLY A 182 -2.59 -5.38 -20.09
C GLY A 182 -1.50 -5.68 -19.09
N THR A 183 -0.28 -5.28 -19.43
CA THR A 183 0.90 -5.54 -18.63
C THR A 183 1.60 -4.23 -18.30
N LEU A 184 1.78 -3.99 -17.02
CA LEU A 184 2.59 -2.91 -16.49
C LEU A 184 3.96 -3.45 -16.12
N THR A 185 5.04 -2.93 -16.71
CA THR A 185 6.41 -3.27 -16.34
C THR A 185 6.97 -2.16 -15.47
N LEU A 186 7.46 -2.53 -14.30
CA LEU A 186 8.02 -1.65 -13.29
C LEU A 186 9.51 -1.32 -13.58
N PRO A 187 10.09 -0.27 -12.95
CA PRO A 187 11.49 0.09 -13.19
C PRO A 187 12.48 -1.02 -12.79
N ASP A 188 12.09 -1.88 -11.84
CA ASP A 188 12.87 -3.05 -11.40
C ASP A 188 12.70 -4.29 -12.31
N GLY A 189 11.92 -4.16 -13.39
CA GLY A 189 11.65 -5.23 -14.36
C GLY A 189 10.53 -6.20 -13.97
N ARG A 190 9.94 -6.08 -12.77
CA ARG A 190 8.75 -6.86 -12.40
C ARG A 190 7.57 -6.47 -13.29
N GLN A 191 6.71 -7.45 -13.57
CA GLN A 191 5.50 -7.24 -14.35
C GLN A 191 4.26 -7.40 -13.46
N LEU A 192 3.28 -6.53 -13.68
CA LEU A 192 1.94 -6.61 -13.10
C LEU A 192 0.92 -6.82 -14.22
N THR A 193 -0.06 -7.68 -13.96
CA THR A 193 -1.21 -7.88 -14.84
C THR A 193 -2.29 -6.89 -14.47
N TYR A 194 -2.72 -6.07 -15.40
CA TYR A 194 -3.87 -5.17 -15.22
C TYR A 194 -5.16 -5.85 -15.68
N MET A 195 -6.23 -5.67 -14.91
CA MET A 195 -7.61 -5.97 -15.28
C MET A 195 -8.48 -4.77 -14.88
N GLY A 196 -9.21 -4.18 -15.82
CA GLY A 196 -10.12 -3.08 -15.49
C GLY A 196 -11.13 -2.79 -16.58
N ALA A 197 -12.25 -2.18 -16.18
CA ALA A 197 -13.27 -1.70 -17.11
C ALA A 197 -12.98 -0.24 -17.42
N TYR A 198 -12.01 0.01 -18.29
CA TYR A 198 -11.56 1.36 -18.57
C TYR A 198 -12.44 2.03 -19.64
N GLY A 199 -13.32 2.93 -19.21
CA GLY A 199 -14.24 3.70 -20.05
C GLY A 199 -15.49 4.15 -19.27
N GLY A 200 -16.00 5.35 -19.53
CA GLY A 200 -17.20 5.91 -18.89
C GLY A 200 -16.98 6.46 -17.47
N ASP A 201 -18.01 6.37 -16.60
CA ASP A 201 -18.01 6.95 -15.24
C ASP A 201 -17.34 6.03 -14.19
N ASN A 202 -16.88 4.83 -14.61
CA ASN A 202 -16.30 3.81 -13.72
C ASN A 202 -14.86 3.42 -14.13
N PRO A 203 -13.87 4.33 -14.04
CA PRO A 203 -12.49 4.09 -14.50
C PRO A 203 -11.66 3.21 -13.53
N HIS A 204 -12.25 2.13 -13.00
CA HIS A 204 -11.60 1.30 -12.01
C HIS A 204 -11.00 0.03 -12.61
N GLY A 205 -9.87 -0.37 -12.03
CA GLY A 205 -9.05 -1.49 -12.44
C GLY A 205 -7.97 -1.80 -11.41
N VAL A 206 -7.45 -3.02 -11.46
CA VAL A 206 -6.56 -3.59 -10.45
C VAL A 206 -5.31 -4.15 -11.12
N PHE A 207 -4.17 -3.96 -10.47
CA PHE A 207 -2.90 -4.53 -10.86
C PHE A 207 -2.60 -5.73 -9.98
N TYR A 208 -2.40 -6.88 -10.58
CA TYR A 208 -2.09 -8.14 -9.91
C TYR A 208 -0.62 -8.49 -10.11
N GLN A 209 -0.02 -9.14 -9.12
CA GLN A 209 1.26 -9.79 -9.34
C GLN A 209 1.10 -10.87 -10.42
N GLU A 210 2.02 -10.88 -11.40
CA GLU A 210 2.00 -11.80 -12.53
C GLU A 210 1.78 -13.26 -12.10
N GLY A 211 0.83 -13.93 -12.75
CA GLY A 211 0.49 -15.34 -12.48
C GLY A 211 -0.28 -15.59 -11.18
N THR A 212 -0.79 -14.55 -10.51
CA THR A 212 -1.51 -14.66 -9.23
C THR A 212 -2.76 -13.78 -9.18
N ALA A 213 -3.68 -14.07 -8.26
CA ALA A 213 -4.80 -13.19 -7.93
C ALA A 213 -4.48 -12.17 -6.81
N GLN A 214 -3.21 -12.04 -6.44
CA GLN A 214 -2.79 -11.09 -5.40
C GLN A 214 -2.70 -9.68 -5.97
N ALA A 215 -3.64 -8.82 -5.56
CA ALA A 215 -3.64 -7.40 -5.91
C ALA A 215 -2.43 -6.67 -5.31
N GLN A 216 -1.85 -5.79 -6.12
CA GLN A 216 -0.69 -4.93 -5.83
C GLN A 216 -1.06 -3.43 -5.99
N GLY A 217 -2.33 -3.10 -6.23
CA GLY A 217 -2.83 -1.73 -6.33
C GLY A 217 -3.99 -1.60 -7.31
N SER A 218 -4.56 -0.41 -7.42
CA SER A 218 -5.74 -0.14 -8.26
C SER A 218 -5.72 1.27 -8.85
N ASN A 219 -6.02 1.46 -10.13
CA ASN A 219 -6.11 2.80 -10.73
C ASN A 219 -7.40 3.55 -10.38
N GLY A 220 -8.32 2.93 -9.64
CA GLY A 220 -9.62 3.54 -9.28
C GLY A 220 -9.55 4.85 -8.47
N ASP A 221 -8.43 5.10 -7.79
CA ASP A 221 -8.13 6.35 -7.07
C ASP A 221 -6.95 7.12 -7.73
N GLY A 222 -6.54 6.74 -8.95
CA GLY A 222 -5.28 7.22 -9.55
C GLY A 222 -4.02 6.76 -8.79
N SER A 223 -4.03 5.60 -8.13
CA SER A 223 -2.88 5.20 -7.30
C SER A 223 -2.55 3.70 -7.28
N ILE A 224 -1.36 3.31 -7.76
CA ILE A 224 -0.88 1.93 -7.59
C ILE A 224 0.07 1.85 -6.40
N CYS A 225 -0.34 1.16 -5.35
CA CYS A 225 0.57 0.83 -4.26
C CYS A 225 1.54 -0.30 -4.61
N ILE A 226 2.49 -0.01 -5.51
CA ILE A 226 3.55 -0.95 -5.93
C ILE A 226 4.52 -1.18 -4.77
N GLY A 227 4.21 -2.13 -3.89
CA GLY A 227 5.16 -2.63 -2.89
C GLY A 227 6.43 -3.12 -3.58
N TYR A 228 7.59 -2.61 -3.17
CA TYR A 228 8.90 -3.13 -3.57
C TYR A 228 9.32 -4.28 -2.66
#